data_AF-A0A2M8Q826-F1
#
_entry.id   AF-A0A2M8Q826-F1
#
_cell.length_a   1.000
_cell.length_b   1.000
_cell.length_c   1.000
_cell.angle_alpha   90.00
_cell.angle_beta   90.00
_cell.angle_gamma   90.00
#
_symmetry.space_group_name_H-M   'P 1'
#
loop_
_entity.id
_entity.type
_entity.pdbx_description
1 polymer ?
#
loop_
_entity_poly.entity_id
_entity_poly.type
_entity_poly.pdbx_seq_one_letter_code
_entity_poly.pdbx_strand_id
1 'polypeptide(L)'
;ATMLAPVGMAYAQAAGLPPVHGLYATVVPLLAYAIFGPSRILVVGPDSSLAPIIAATVLPLAHGDVQRAVALAGVMAIMAGVVCIGAGVARLGFLTELLSKPIRYGYMNGIALIVLVSQAPTLLGVSVQGDNALQRAWELLEEIAAGRVNWIAFAIGGAALVAALLLKRQPRLPAMLIV
;
A
#
# COMPACT_ATOMS: atom_id res chain seq x y z
N ALA A 1 15.34 2.26 -9.22
CA ALA A 1 15.69 2.32 -7.78
C ALA A 1 15.13 3.57 -7.10
N THR A 2 15.37 4.78 -7.62
CA THR A 2 14.99 6.05 -6.96
C THR A 2 13.49 6.21 -6.67
N MET A 3 12.61 5.73 -7.55
CA MET A 3 11.15 5.75 -7.32
C MET A 3 10.68 4.77 -6.24
N LEU A 4 11.41 3.68 -5.99
CA LEU A 4 10.92 2.61 -5.09
C LEU A 4 11.02 2.99 -3.61
N ALA A 5 11.95 3.88 -3.25
CA ALA A 5 12.13 4.32 -1.87
C ALA A 5 10.90 5.08 -1.32
N PRO A 6 10.45 6.20 -1.93
CA PRO A 6 9.27 6.92 -1.44
C PRO A 6 7.99 6.07 -1.56
N VAL A 7 7.86 5.28 -2.63
CA VAL A 7 6.72 4.38 -2.83
C VAL A 7 6.64 3.31 -1.74
N GLY A 8 7.75 2.64 -1.45
CA GLY A 8 7.81 1.62 -0.40
C GLY A 8 7.48 2.19 0.97
N MET A 9 8.01 3.38 1.28
CA MET A 9 7.69 4.10 2.53
C MET A 9 6.20 4.43 2.64
N ALA A 10 5.59 4.93 1.56
CA ALA A 10 4.15 5.22 1.51
C ALA A 10 3.30 3.95 1.71
N TYR A 11 3.68 2.83 1.10
CA TYR A 11 2.95 1.56 1.28
C TYR A 11 3.10 0.98 2.67
N ALA A 12 4.27 1.12 3.30
CA ALA A 12 4.44 0.72 4.70
C ALA A 12 3.55 1.56 5.63
N GLN A 13 3.48 2.87 5.42
CA GLN A 13 2.57 3.73 6.17
C GLN A 13 1.09 3.39 5.93
N ALA A 14 0.71 3.12 4.68
CA ALA A 14 -0.65 2.68 4.35
C ALA A 14 -0.99 1.31 4.98
N ALA A 15 0.01 0.47 5.23
CA ALA A 15 -0.13 -0.78 5.97
C ALA A 15 -0.14 -0.60 7.50
N GLY A 16 0.02 0.64 8.00
CA GLY A 16 0.10 0.96 9.43
C GLY A 16 1.46 0.64 10.06
N LEU A 17 2.52 0.54 9.26
CA LEU A 17 3.87 0.22 9.70
C LEU A 17 4.81 1.43 9.57
N PRO A 18 5.92 1.47 10.33
CA PRO A 18 6.92 2.53 10.18
C PRO A 18 7.53 2.53 8.77
N PRO A 19 7.76 3.71 8.14
CA PRO A 19 8.21 3.84 6.75
C PRO A 19 9.48 3.05 6.40
N VAL A 20 10.40 2.92 7.36
CA VAL A 20 11.67 2.19 7.18
C VAL A 20 11.45 0.73 6.75
N HIS A 21 10.36 0.10 7.19
CA HIS A 21 10.05 -1.28 6.80
C HIS A 21 9.67 -1.39 5.32
N GLY A 22 9.14 -0.32 4.72
CA GLY A 22 8.91 -0.23 3.29
C GLY A 22 10.20 -0.22 2.47
N LEU A 23 11.26 0.35 3.03
CA LEU A 23 12.60 0.30 2.42
C LEU A 23 13.16 -1.12 2.49
N TYR A 24 13.03 -1.80 3.63
CA TYR A 24 13.44 -3.21 3.75
C TYR A 24 12.65 -4.12 2.80
N ALA A 25 11.33 -3.93 2.71
CA ALA A 25 10.45 -4.65 1.78
C ALA A 25 10.71 -4.33 0.30
N THR A 26 11.50 -3.29 0.01
CA THR A 26 11.94 -2.97 -1.34
C THR A 26 13.30 -3.61 -1.65
N VAL A 27 14.29 -3.38 -0.79
CA VAL A 27 15.69 -3.78 -1.04
C VAL A 27 15.86 -5.29 -0.94
N VAL A 28 15.32 -5.92 0.10
CA VAL A 28 15.55 -7.35 0.35
C VAL A 28 14.95 -8.23 -0.76
N PRO A 29 13.69 -8.03 -1.21
CA PRO A 29 13.13 -8.82 -2.31
C PRO A 29 13.82 -8.56 -3.65
N LEU A 30 14.32 -7.34 -3.90
CA LEU A 30 15.11 -7.05 -5.11
C LEU A 30 16.42 -7.86 -5.13
N LEU A 31 17.14 -7.93 -4.02
CA LEU A 31 18.35 -8.73 -3.91
C LEU A 31 18.04 -10.23 -4.06
N ALA A 32 16.97 -10.71 -3.42
CA ALA A 32 16.54 -12.10 -3.58
C ALA A 32 16.16 -12.40 -5.04
N TYR A 33 15.40 -11.52 -5.70
CA TYR A 33 15.03 -11.67 -7.11
C TYR A 33 16.23 -11.59 -8.05
N ALA A 34 17.26 -10.79 -7.75
CA ALA A 34 18.47 -10.76 -8.55
C ALA A 34 19.21 -12.11 -8.57
N ILE A 35 19.09 -12.92 -7.51
CA ILE A 35 19.73 -14.23 -7.38
C ILE A 35 18.86 -15.35 -7.97
N PHE A 36 17.56 -15.34 -7.67
CA PHE A 36 16.64 -16.45 -7.99
C PHE A 36 15.72 -16.17 -9.19
N GLY A 37 15.63 -14.92 -9.62
CA GLY A 37 14.67 -14.46 -10.63
C GLY A 37 15.07 -14.89 -12.05
N PRO A 38 14.15 -15.46 -12.84
CA PRO A 38 14.43 -15.88 -14.21
C PRO A 38 14.48 -14.72 -15.21
N SER A 39 13.84 -13.59 -14.92
CA SER A 39 13.74 -12.45 -15.84
C SER A 39 14.71 -11.33 -15.47
N ARG A 40 15.44 -10.83 -16.48
CA ARG A 40 16.40 -9.72 -16.32
C ARG A 40 15.76 -8.33 -16.35
N ILE A 41 14.47 -8.25 -16.69
CA ILE A 41 13.75 -6.97 -16.88
C ILE A 41 12.64 -6.75 -15.84
N LEU A 42 12.31 -7.76 -15.03
CA LEU A 42 11.29 -7.61 -14.00
C LEU A 42 11.87 -6.92 -12.77
N VAL A 43 11.26 -5.82 -12.37
CA VAL A 43 11.57 -5.12 -11.11
C VAL A 43 10.55 -5.57 -10.08
N VAL A 44 11.00 -6.27 -9.04
CA VAL A 44 10.18 -6.63 -7.89
C VAL A 44 10.18 -5.48 -6.89
N GLY A 45 9.03 -5.20 -6.29
CA GLY A 45 8.89 -4.18 -5.27
C GLY A 45 7.58 -4.35 -4.50
N PRO A 46 7.40 -3.58 -3.42
CA PRO A 46 6.15 -3.59 -2.66
C PRO A 46 5.00 -3.11 -3.55
N ASP A 47 3.84 -3.74 -3.41
CA ASP A 47 2.64 -3.47 -4.20
C ASP A 47 1.54 -2.84 -3.34
N SER A 48 0.84 -1.84 -3.89
CA SER A 48 -0.20 -1.11 -3.15
C SER A 48 -1.38 -2.00 -2.74
N SER A 49 -1.67 -3.07 -3.47
CA SER A 49 -2.78 -3.98 -3.17
C SER A 49 -2.60 -4.75 -1.89
N LEU A 50 -1.36 -4.95 -1.45
CA LEU A 50 -1.05 -5.71 -0.24
C LEU A 50 -1.21 -4.86 1.03
N ALA A 51 -1.04 -3.54 0.94
CA ALA A 51 -1.05 -2.67 2.12
C ALA A 51 -2.37 -2.74 2.92
N PRO A 52 -3.57 -2.66 2.31
CA PRO A 52 -4.82 -2.83 3.06
C PRO A 52 -4.98 -4.23 3.67
N ILE A 53 -4.49 -5.27 3.00
CA ILE A 53 -4.57 -6.65 3.48
C ILE A 53 -3.68 -6.84 4.71
N ILE A 54 -2.46 -6.31 4.66
CA ILE A 54 -1.52 -6.31 5.80
C ILE A 54 -2.13 -5.50 6.96
N ALA A 55 -2.65 -4.30 6.70
CA ALA A 55 -3.27 -3.49 7.74
C ALA A 55 -4.44 -4.21 8.43
N ALA A 56 -5.36 -4.78 7.63
CA ALA A 56 -6.55 -5.47 8.14
C ALA A 56 -6.23 -6.76 8.92
N THR A 57 -5.11 -7.41 8.63
CA THR A 57 -4.68 -8.64 9.34
C THR A 57 -3.81 -8.33 10.55
N VAL A 58 -2.90 -7.37 10.45
CA VAL A 58 -1.88 -7.09 11.47
C VAL A 58 -2.38 -6.15 12.55
N LEU A 59 -3.05 -5.05 12.19
CA LEU A 59 -3.38 -3.99 13.15
C LEU A 59 -4.33 -4.45 14.27
N PRO A 60 -5.38 -5.25 14.01
CA PRO A 60 -6.24 -5.75 15.08
C PRO A 60 -5.48 -6.62 16.09
N LEU A 61 -4.51 -7.41 15.64
CA LEU A 61 -3.69 -8.31 16.47
C LEU A 61 -2.55 -7.59 17.20
N ALA A 62 -2.16 -6.40 16.72
CA ALA A 62 -1.11 -5.60 17.30
C ALA A 62 -1.56 -4.83 18.55
N HIS A 63 -2.87 -4.60 18.74
CA HIS A 63 -3.44 -3.82 19.84
C HIS A 63 -2.75 -2.46 20.05
N GLY A 64 -2.38 -1.78 18.95
CA GLY A 64 -1.72 -0.47 18.98
C GLY A 64 -0.21 -0.50 19.25
N ASP A 65 0.40 -1.67 19.52
CA ASP A 65 1.84 -1.79 19.68
C ASP A 65 2.54 -1.89 18.31
N VAL A 66 3.33 -0.86 18.00
CA VAL A 66 4.08 -0.75 16.74
C VAL A 66 5.11 -1.87 16.58
N GLN A 67 5.82 -2.26 17.65
CA GLN A 67 6.83 -3.33 17.57
C GLN A 67 6.16 -4.68 17.32
N ARG A 68 5.00 -4.90 17.96
CA ARG A 68 4.18 -6.09 17.72
C ARG A 68 3.63 -6.12 16.29
N ALA A 69 3.17 -4.99 15.75
CA ALA A 69 2.72 -4.89 14.36
C ALA A 69 3.84 -5.27 13.37
N VAL A 70 5.05 -4.77 13.60
CA VAL A 70 6.23 -5.12 12.78
C VAL A 70 6.53 -6.62 12.84
N ALA A 71 6.53 -7.21 14.04
CA ALA A 71 6.77 -8.64 14.21
C ALA A 71 5.70 -9.50 13.50
N LEU A 72 4.42 -9.16 13.66
CA LEU A 72 3.30 -9.84 13.02
C LEU A 72 3.36 -9.73 11.49
N ALA A 73 3.67 -8.55 10.96
CA ALA A 73 3.86 -8.34 9.52
C ALA A 73 5.04 -9.18 8.98
N GLY A 74 6.13 -9.29 9.75
CA GLY A 74 7.26 -10.16 9.41
C GLY A 74 6.87 -11.65 9.35
N VAL A 75 6.14 -12.14 10.36
CA VAL A 75 5.64 -13.52 10.37
C VAL A 75 4.68 -13.79 9.21
N MET A 76 3.76 -12.85 8.94
CA MET A 76 2.86 -12.92 7.79
C MET A 76 3.63 -13.02 6.47
N ALA A 77 4.67 -12.21 6.29
CA ALA A 77 5.51 -12.24 5.09
C ALA A 77 6.24 -13.58 4.92
N ILE A 78 6.77 -14.15 6.02
CA ILE A 78 7.40 -15.48 6.00
C ILE A 78 6.39 -16.56 5.64
N MET A 79 5.21 -16.56 6.27
CA MET A 79 4.14 -17.53 5.97
C MET A 79 3.70 -17.45 4.51
N ALA A 80 3.46 -16.24 4.01
CA ALA A 80 3.12 -16.01 2.60
C ALA A 80 4.23 -16.53 1.68
N GLY A 81 5.50 -16.27 2.00
CA GLY A 81 6.65 -16.78 1.26
C GLY A 81 6.71 -18.31 1.22
N VAL A 82 6.51 -18.98 2.36
CA VAL A 82 6.47 -20.45 2.44
C VAL A 82 5.33 -21.03 1.61
N VAL A 83 4.13 -20.44 1.68
CA VAL A 83 2.99 -20.86 0.86
C VAL A 83 3.26 -20.65 -0.62
N CYS A 84 3.85 -19.51 -1.02
CA CYS A 84 4.22 -19.24 -2.41
C CYS A 84 5.29 -20.21 -2.93
N ILE A 85 6.31 -20.54 -2.12
CA ILE A 85 7.32 -21.54 -2.47
C ILE A 85 6.66 -22.92 -2.65
N GLY A 86 5.80 -23.32 -1.71
CA GLY A 86 5.05 -24.58 -1.79
C GLY A 86 4.18 -24.66 -3.04
N ALA A 87 3.46 -23.58 -3.37
CA ALA A 87 2.68 -23.47 -4.60
C ALA A 87 3.54 -23.55 -5.87
N GLY A 88 4.74 -22.94 -5.84
CA GLY A 88 5.72 -23.02 -6.92
C GLY A 88 6.24 -24.44 -7.14
N VAL A 89 6.58 -25.15 -6.06
CA VAL A 89 7.00 -26.57 -6.10
C VAL A 89 5.87 -27.47 -6.63
N ALA A 90 4.64 -27.21 -6.22
CA ALA A 90 3.44 -27.90 -6.72
C ALA A 90 3.03 -27.48 -8.14
N ARG A 91 3.79 -26.58 -8.79
CA ARG A 91 3.54 -26.06 -10.15
C ARG A 91 2.14 -25.45 -10.33
N LEU A 92 1.62 -24.82 -9.27
CA LEU A 92 0.29 -24.19 -9.27
C LEU A 92 0.26 -22.85 -10.04
N GLY A 93 1.24 -22.58 -10.91
CA GLY A 93 1.29 -21.38 -11.75
C GLY A 93 0.05 -21.21 -12.64
N PHE A 94 -0.56 -22.33 -13.07
CA PHE A 94 -1.78 -22.30 -13.88
C PHE A 94 -2.96 -21.63 -13.17
N LEU A 95 -2.99 -21.59 -11.83
CA LEU A 95 -4.05 -20.89 -11.09
C LEU A 95 -4.07 -19.39 -11.40
N THR A 96 -2.91 -18.80 -11.72
CA THR A 96 -2.83 -17.39 -12.10
C THR A 96 -3.47 -17.12 -13.46
N GLU A 97 -3.57 -18.14 -14.33
CA GLU A 97 -4.24 -18.06 -15.63
C GLU A 97 -5.76 -18.21 -15.52
N LEU A 98 -6.26 -18.82 -14.43
CA LEU A 98 -7.69 -18.95 -14.14
C LEU A 98 -8.33 -17.61 -13.72
N LEU A 99 -7.52 -16.61 -13.35
CA LEU A 99 -8.02 -15.28 -13.03
C LEU A 99 -8.37 -14.51 -14.31
N SER A 100 -9.66 -14.49 -14.63
CA SER A 100 -10.18 -13.76 -15.79
C SER A 100 -9.88 -12.26 -15.69
N LYS A 101 -9.72 -11.58 -16.84
CA LYS A 101 -9.51 -10.12 -16.89
C LYS A 101 -10.58 -9.34 -16.09
N PRO A 102 -11.89 -9.68 -16.16
CA PRO A 102 -12.91 -9.01 -15.35
C PRO A 102 -12.67 -9.12 -13.84
N ILE A 103 -12.29 -10.30 -13.34
CA ILE A 103 -12.00 -10.50 -11.90
C ILE A 103 -10.83 -9.64 -11.46
N ARG A 104 -9.76 -9.60 -12.27
CA ARG A 104 -8.58 -8.77 -12.00
C ARG A 104 -8.93 -7.29 -11.96
N TYR A 105 -9.72 -6.79 -12.91
CA TYR A 105 -10.15 -5.39 -12.91
C TYR A 105 -11.08 -5.05 -11.75
N GLY A 106 -12.01 -5.96 -11.41
CA GLY A 106 -12.85 -5.80 -10.22
C GLY A 106 -12.03 -5.70 -8.93
N TYR A 107 -11.04 -6.58 -8.78
CA TYR A 107 -10.11 -6.56 -7.64
C TYR A 107 -9.31 -5.26 -7.57
N MET A 108 -8.69 -4.83 -8.68
CA MET A 108 -7.91 -3.59 -8.73
C MET A 108 -8.76 -2.34 -8.43
N ASN A 109 -9.98 -2.26 -8.96
CA ASN A 109 -10.90 -1.16 -8.67
C ASN A 109 -11.36 -1.17 -7.20
N GLY A 110 -11.64 -2.35 -6.65
CA GLY A 110 -12.00 -2.50 -5.23
C GLY A 110 -10.88 -2.02 -4.30
N ILE A 111 -9.64 -2.40 -4.57
CA ILE A 111 -8.47 -1.91 -3.82
C ILE A 111 -8.30 -0.41 -3.98
N ALA A 112 -8.43 0.12 -5.19
CA ALA A 112 -8.32 1.56 -5.42
C ALA A 112 -9.34 2.32 -4.55
N LEU A 113 -10.57 1.82 -4.43
CA LEU A 113 -11.58 2.40 -3.56
C LEU A 113 -11.19 2.32 -2.07
N ILE A 114 -10.70 1.17 -1.61
CA ILE A 114 -10.26 0.98 -0.22
C ILE A 114 -9.08 1.92 0.11
N VAL A 115 -8.12 2.06 -0.80
CA VAL A 115 -6.98 2.98 -0.65
C VAL A 115 -7.46 4.42 -0.61
N LEU A 116 -8.40 4.82 -1.47
CA LEU A 116 -8.98 6.16 -1.44
C LEU A 116 -9.64 6.47 -0.09
N VAL A 117 -10.48 5.55 0.41
CA VAL A 117 -11.17 5.72 1.70
C VAL A 117 -10.19 5.75 2.87
N SER A 118 -9.14 4.94 2.85
CA SER A 118 -8.14 4.90 3.92
C SER A 118 -7.22 6.12 3.94
N GLN A 119 -6.95 6.75 2.80
CA GLN A 119 -6.06 7.90 2.69
C GLN A 119 -6.80 9.25 2.73
N ALA A 120 -8.11 9.29 2.48
CA ALA A 120 -8.90 10.51 2.52
C ALA A 120 -8.87 11.26 3.88
N PRO A 121 -8.90 10.59 5.06
CA PRO A 121 -8.77 11.27 6.34
C PRO A 121 -7.48 12.07 6.47
N THR A 122 -6.35 11.47 6.04
CA THR A 122 -5.04 12.11 6.03
C THR A 122 -5.00 13.34 5.12
N LEU A 123 -5.65 13.25 3.94
CA LEU A 123 -5.71 14.36 3.00
C LEU A 123 -6.60 15.52 3.49
N LEU A 124 -7.66 15.21 4.24
CA LEU A 124 -8.58 16.20 4.81
C LEU A 124 -8.16 16.68 6.21
N GLY A 125 -7.12 16.07 6.79
CA GLY A 125 -6.62 16.37 8.13
C GLY A 125 -7.59 16.01 9.26
N VAL A 126 -8.40 14.96 9.06
CA VAL A 126 -9.38 14.45 10.03
C VAL A 126 -8.97 13.07 10.54
N SER A 127 -9.36 12.74 11.77
CA SER A 127 -9.06 11.44 12.40
C SER A 127 -10.30 10.56 12.39
N VAL A 128 -10.17 9.34 11.86
CA VAL A 128 -11.27 8.38 11.71
C VAL A 128 -10.85 7.08 12.39
N GLN A 129 -11.74 6.48 13.18
CA GLN A 129 -11.43 5.31 14.02
C GLN A 129 -12.05 4.00 13.50
N GLY A 130 -12.86 4.04 12.44
CA GLY A 130 -13.53 2.87 11.91
C GLY A 130 -12.60 1.69 11.59
N ASP A 131 -13.03 0.49 11.99
CA ASP A 131 -12.26 -0.75 11.84
C ASP A 131 -12.32 -1.32 10.42
N ASN A 132 -13.36 -0.98 9.66
CA ASN A 132 -13.55 -1.43 8.29
C ASN A 132 -13.73 -0.25 7.31
N ALA A 133 -13.51 -0.51 6.02
CA ALA A 133 -13.56 0.53 4.99
C ALA A 133 -14.93 1.23 4.92
N LEU A 134 -16.02 0.50 5.15
CA LEU A 134 -17.38 1.07 5.10
C LEU A 134 -17.60 2.06 6.25
N GLN A 135 -17.21 1.68 7.45
CA GLN A 135 -17.30 2.50 8.65
C GLN A 135 -16.41 3.73 8.54
N ARG A 136 -15.17 3.58 8.02
CA ARG A 136 -14.29 4.73 7.75
C ARG A 136 -14.91 5.70 6.75
N ALA A 137 -15.54 5.20 5.68
CA ALA A 137 -16.22 6.07 4.71
C ALA A 137 -17.39 6.82 5.36
N TRP A 138 -18.14 6.17 6.24
CA TRP A 138 -19.26 6.78 6.94
C TRP A 138 -18.80 7.86 7.93
N GLU A 139 -17.85 7.53 8.80
CA GLU A 139 -17.26 8.48 9.76
C GLU A 139 -16.61 9.67 9.05
N LEU A 140 -15.96 9.45 7.90
CA LEU A 140 -15.42 10.53 7.07
C LEU A 140 -16.52 11.50 6.60
N LEU A 141 -17.67 10.99 6.17
CA LEU A 141 -18.80 11.83 5.76
C LEU A 141 -19.37 12.63 6.95
N GLU A 142 -19.43 12.02 8.14
CA GLU A 142 -19.86 12.70 9.36
C GLU A 142 -18.89 13.85 9.74
N GLU A 143 -17.57 13.61 9.68
CA GLU A 143 -16.54 14.63 9.95
C GLU A 143 -16.62 15.80 8.96
N ILE A 144 -16.86 15.51 7.67
CA ILE A 144 -17.06 16.53 6.64
C ILE A 144 -18.35 17.32 6.90
N ALA A 145 -19.46 16.63 7.20
CA ALA A 145 -20.74 17.28 7.50
C ALA A 145 -20.67 18.13 8.78
N ALA A 146 -19.87 17.73 9.75
CA ALA A 146 -19.60 18.49 10.98
C ALA A 146 -18.67 19.69 10.77
N GLY A 147 -18.11 19.88 9.58
CA GLY A 147 -17.22 21.00 9.25
C GLY A 147 -15.85 20.93 9.93
N ARG A 148 -15.41 19.74 10.38
CA ARG A 148 -14.13 19.53 11.09
C ARG A 148 -12.92 19.36 10.16
N VAL A 149 -13.10 19.61 8.87
CA VAL A 149 -12.04 19.52 7.86
C VAL A 149 -10.98 20.58 8.12
N ASN A 150 -9.72 20.14 8.14
CA ASN A 150 -8.59 21.06 8.23
C ASN A 150 -8.26 21.59 6.83
N TRP A 151 -8.70 22.81 6.55
CA TRP A 151 -8.48 23.48 5.26
C TRP A 151 -7.01 23.63 4.88
N ILE A 152 -6.11 23.72 5.86
CA ILE A 152 -4.65 23.83 5.61
C ILE A 152 -4.12 22.47 5.14
N ALA A 153 -4.48 21.39 5.84
CA ALA A 153 -4.10 20.04 5.44
C ALA A 153 -4.65 19.70 4.05
N PHE A 154 -5.91 20.07 3.77
CA PHE A 154 -6.53 19.90 2.47
C PHE A 154 -5.80 20.69 1.37
N ALA A 155 -5.43 21.95 1.62
CA ALA A 155 -4.69 22.76 0.66
C ALA A 155 -3.30 22.17 0.35
N ILE A 156 -2.58 21.70 1.38
CA ILE A 156 -1.27 21.05 1.21
C ILE A 156 -1.41 19.74 0.43
N GLY A 157 -2.35 18.88 0.84
CA GLY A 157 -2.61 17.61 0.16
C GLY A 157 -3.06 17.81 -1.29
N GLY A 158 -3.96 18.77 -1.53
CA GLY A 158 -4.42 19.15 -2.86
C GLY A 158 -3.30 19.72 -3.74
N ALA A 159 -2.46 20.61 -3.20
CA ALA A 159 -1.30 21.15 -3.92
C ALA A 159 -0.29 20.05 -4.28
N ALA A 160 -0.01 19.13 -3.36
CA ALA A 160 0.83 17.96 -3.61
C ALA A 160 0.25 17.09 -4.74
N LEU A 161 -1.07 16.84 -4.74
CA LEU A 161 -1.74 16.03 -5.76
C LEU A 161 -1.71 16.71 -7.14
N VAL A 162 -1.97 18.02 -7.19
CA VAL A 162 -1.86 18.82 -8.42
C VAL A 162 -0.41 18.82 -8.92
N ALA A 163 0.57 19.04 -8.06
CA ALA A 163 1.98 18.96 -8.41
C ALA A 163 2.33 17.57 -8.97
N ALA A 164 1.92 16.50 -8.31
CA ALA A 164 2.16 15.14 -8.78
C ALA A 164 1.57 14.89 -10.17
N LEU A 165 0.35 15.38 -10.45
CA LEU A 165 -0.31 15.25 -11.76
C LEU A 165 0.37 16.09 -12.84
N LEU A 166 0.84 17.30 -12.51
CA LEU A 166 1.56 18.18 -13.44
C LEU A 166 2.96 17.65 -13.75
N LEU A 167 3.70 17.21 -12.73
CA LEU A 167 5.04 16.62 -12.90
C LEU A 167 4.97 15.25 -13.59
N LYS A 168 3.88 14.48 -13.45
CA LYS A 168 3.69 13.24 -14.23
C LYS A 168 3.69 13.49 -15.74
N ARG A 169 3.32 14.69 -16.20
CA ARG A 169 3.40 15.07 -17.62
C ARG A 169 4.83 15.35 -18.10
N GLN A 170 5.80 15.49 -17.19
CA GLN A 170 7.20 15.73 -17.53
C GLN A 170 8.03 14.44 -17.37
N PRO A 171 8.45 13.79 -18.47
CA PRO A 171 9.14 12.49 -18.42
C PRO A 171 10.54 12.51 -17.80
N ARG A 172 11.07 13.71 -17.45
CA ARG A 172 12.43 13.88 -16.90
C ARG A 172 12.46 14.07 -15.38
N LEU A 173 11.33 14.37 -14.75
CA LEU A 173 11.26 14.66 -13.32
C LEU A 173 10.52 13.55 -12.59
N PRO A 174 11.16 12.83 -11.66
CA PRO A 174 10.47 11.82 -10.87
C PRO A 174 9.52 12.51 -9.88
N ALA A 175 8.24 12.64 -10.26
CA ALA A 175 7.22 13.36 -9.50
C ALA A 175 7.14 12.96 -8.01
N MET A 176 7.28 11.68 -7.69
CA MET A 176 7.25 11.14 -6.31
C MET A 176 8.50 11.42 -5.47
N LEU A 177 9.57 11.96 -6.06
CA LEU A 177 10.77 12.36 -5.32
C LEU A 177 10.76 13.83 -4.92
N ILE A 178 9.95 14.63 -5.62
CA ILE A 178 9.91 16.08 -5.49
C ILE A 178 8.75 16.51 -4.58
N VAL A 179 7.66 15.75 -4.62
CA VAL A 179 6.45 15.92 -3.81
C VAL A 179 6.50 14.97 -2.64
#